data_AF-A0A7S2PR69-F1
#
_entry.id   AF-A0A7S2PR69-F1
#
_cell.length_a   1.000
_cell.length_b   1.000
_cell.length_c   1.000
_cell.angle_alpha   90.00
_cell.angle_beta   90.00
_cell.angle_gamma   90.00
#
_symmetry.space_group_name_H-M   'P 1'
#
loop_
_entity.id
_entity.type
_entity.pdbx_description
1 polymer ?
#
loop_
_entity_poly.entity_id
_entity_poly.type
_entity_poly.pdbx_seq_one_letter_code
_entity_poly.pdbx_strand_id
1 'polypeptide(L)'
;MTKAERAELQGLLKVRDNFEEQYDPKTFTKEHLEFKAMHNDAFIQLSKYCEDARKQSEPVKVFFLDGPDGGTASALIQKGGFDPDQCFVANRHESSCDSLRISGGGLLPDENVVLATASEALTISEPIFVDGLSGSSAVGECDANIAPLTGEDGAFSRVDFAAYYFDGCGGFVPHIVGMLSAALLRRNSDDVASGPIAVGYSLLGGNKDVVGKELAISRALTIIAQRRGMRMVHVLDDPSRYEISPDIQKIGGSNDGTFTTWLLLQPED
;
A
#
# COMPACT_ATOMS: atom_id res chain seq x y z
N MET A 1 -29.69 -13.09 -15.56
CA MET A 1 -29.53 -11.75 -14.96
C MET A 1 -30.84 -10.98 -15.09
N THR A 2 -31.47 -10.67 -13.97
CA THR A 2 -32.80 -10.04 -13.88
C THR A 2 -32.70 -8.51 -14.04
N LYS A 3 -33.85 -7.85 -14.25
CA LYS A 3 -33.92 -6.38 -14.37
C LYS A 3 -33.53 -5.67 -13.06
N ALA A 4 -33.78 -6.30 -11.92
CA ALA A 4 -33.37 -5.81 -10.61
C ALA A 4 -31.86 -5.92 -10.41
N GLU A 5 -31.26 -7.08 -10.74
CA GLU A 5 -29.80 -7.29 -10.69
C GLU A 5 -29.04 -6.32 -11.60
N ARG A 6 -29.59 -5.95 -12.77
CA ARG A 6 -28.98 -4.92 -13.64
C ARG A 6 -29.09 -3.52 -13.05
N ALA A 7 -30.21 -3.18 -12.42
CA ALA A 7 -30.38 -1.86 -11.81
C ALA A 7 -29.51 -1.69 -10.57
N GLU A 8 -29.32 -2.76 -9.79
CA GLU A 8 -28.42 -2.82 -8.65
C GLU A 8 -26.96 -2.77 -9.09
N LEU A 9 -26.55 -3.57 -10.09
CA LEU A 9 -25.21 -3.48 -10.66
C LEU A 9 -24.95 -2.10 -11.27
N GLN A 10 -25.91 -1.51 -11.99
CA GLN A 10 -25.79 -0.13 -12.48
C GLN A 10 -25.73 0.88 -11.33
N GLY A 11 -26.44 0.67 -10.23
CA GLY A 11 -26.33 1.50 -9.02
C GLY A 11 -24.92 1.43 -8.42
N LEU A 12 -24.36 0.23 -8.29
CA LEU A 12 -23.01 -0.01 -7.77
C LEU A 12 -21.91 0.53 -8.70
N LEU A 13 -22.07 0.36 -10.02
CA LEU A 13 -21.18 0.96 -11.02
C LEU A 13 -21.27 2.49 -11.04
N LYS A 14 -22.46 3.06 -10.83
CA LYS A 14 -22.64 4.51 -10.74
C LYS A 14 -22.07 5.08 -9.43
N VAL A 15 -22.05 4.30 -8.35
CA VAL A 15 -21.31 4.64 -7.12
C VAL A 15 -19.80 4.59 -7.39
N ARG A 16 -19.31 3.58 -8.14
CA ARG A 16 -17.91 3.50 -8.58
C ARG A 16 -17.49 4.72 -9.42
N ASP A 17 -18.35 5.19 -10.33
CA ASP A 17 -18.09 6.36 -11.16
C ASP A 17 -18.22 7.69 -10.38
N ASN A 18 -19.04 7.73 -9.32
CA ASN A 18 -19.16 8.89 -8.42
C ASN A 18 -18.01 9.00 -7.38
N PHE A 19 -17.10 8.03 -7.34
CA PHE A 19 -15.83 8.11 -6.60
C PHE A 19 -14.69 8.56 -7.53
N GLU A 20 -14.96 9.47 -8.48
CA GLU A 20 -13.95 10.45 -8.89
C GLU A 20 -13.58 11.26 -7.64
N GLU A 21 -12.61 10.75 -6.90
CA GLU A 21 -11.90 11.53 -5.91
C GLU A 21 -11.45 12.80 -6.63
N GLN A 22 -11.96 13.94 -6.17
CA GLN A 22 -11.56 15.27 -6.61
C GLN A 22 -10.13 15.53 -6.12
N TYR A 23 -9.19 14.70 -6.57
CA TYR A 23 -7.78 14.86 -6.28
C TYR A 23 -7.29 16.03 -7.13
N ASP A 24 -7.39 17.24 -6.57
CA ASP A 24 -6.76 18.43 -7.11
C ASP A 24 -5.54 18.78 -6.24
N PRO A 25 -4.32 18.38 -6.64
CA PRO A 25 -3.11 18.63 -5.87
C PRO A 25 -2.81 20.13 -5.72
N LYS A 26 -3.42 20.99 -6.57
CA LYS A 26 -3.29 22.45 -6.47
C LYS A 26 -4.03 23.04 -5.27
N THR A 27 -4.95 22.29 -4.68
CA THR A 27 -5.71 22.72 -3.50
C THR A 27 -5.01 22.37 -2.18
N PHE A 28 -3.90 21.63 -2.23
CA PHE A 28 -3.16 21.25 -1.03
C PHE A 28 -2.53 22.47 -0.34
N THR A 29 -2.71 22.52 0.98
CA THR A 29 -2.07 23.55 1.80
C THR A 29 -0.56 23.29 1.86
N LYS A 30 0.21 24.35 2.13
CA LYS A 30 1.66 24.23 2.33
C LYS A 30 2.00 23.21 3.42
N GLU A 31 1.25 23.20 4.52
CA GLU A 31 1.39 22.24 5.63
C GLU A 31 1.21 20.79 5.15
N HIS A 32 0.23 20.54 4.27
CA HIS A 32 0.01 19.21 3.70
C HIS A 32 1.17 18.78 2.79
N LEU A 33 1.70 19.70 1.98
CA LEU A 33 2.85 19.42 1.11
C LEU A 33 4.11 19.12 1.93
N GLU A 34 4.37 19.88 3.00
CA GLU A 34 5.48 19.63 3.92
C GLU A 34 5.32 18.28 4.62
N PHE A 35 4.10 17.94 5.04
CA PHE A 35 3.78 16.63 5.61
C PHE A 35 4.05 15.48 4.64
N LYS A 36 3.57 15.59 3.40
CA LYS A 36 3.84 14.58 2.36
C LYS A 36 5.33 14.45 2.06
N ALA A 37 6.06 15.56 2.02
CA ALA A 37 7.50 15.54 1.82
C ALA A 37 8.24 14.77 2.93
N MET A 38 7.85 14.95 4.20
CA MET A 38 8.43 14.18 5.32
C MET A 38 8.19 12.67 5.20
N HIS A 39 7.00 12.26 4.75
CA HIS A 39 6.71 10.83 4.60
C HIS A 39 7.29 10.21 3.33
N ASN A 40 7.43 10.98 2.25
CA ASN A 40 8.22 10.55 1.10
C ASN A 40 9.70 10.37 1.48
N ASP A 41 10.25 11.22 2.34
CA ASP A 41 11.60 11.05 2.88
C ASP A 41 11.71 9.78 3.72
N ALA A 42 10.74 9.52 4.62
CA ALA A 42 10.69 8.27 5.37
C ALA A 42 10.62 7.05 4.44
N PHE A 43 9.83 7.12 3.37
CA PHE A 43 9.73 6.04 2.40
C PHE A 43 11.07 5.76 1.71
N ILE A 44 11.78 6.81 1.28
CA ILE A 44 13.12 6.71 0.68
C ILE A 44 14.09 6.05 1.66
N GLN A 45 14.16 6.53 2.90
CA GLN A 45 15.13 6.02 3.88
C GLN A 45 14.86 4.57 4.25
N LEU A 46 13.59 4.20 4.44
CA LEU A 46 13.23 2.82 4.75
C LEU A 46 13.45 1.86 3.58
N SER A 47 13.25 2.34 2.35
CA SER A 47 13.54 1.55 1.14
C SER A 47 15.03 1.25 1.04
N LYS A 48 15.90 2.26 1.25
CA LYS A 48 17.36 2.10 1.28
C LYS A 48 17.83 1.21 2.43
N TYR A 49 17.25 1.38 3.62
CA TYR A 49 17.51 0.50 4.75
C TYR A 49 17.20 -0.97 4.39
N CYS A 50 16.08 -1.21 3.70
CA CYS A 50 15.72 -2.57 3.29
C CYS A 50 16.66 -3.12 2.21
N GLU A 51 17.11 -2.28 1.27
CA GLU A 51 18.12 -2.64 0.27
C GLU A 51 19.44 -3.08 0.91
N ASP A 52 19.99 -2.25 1.79
CA ASP A 52 21.25 -2.52 2.50
C ASP A 52 21.16 -3.81 3.34
N ALA A 53 20.01 -4.03 3.99
CA ALA A 53 19.78 -5.21 4.82
C ALA A 53 19.61 -6.50 4.01
N ARG A 54 19.03 -6.43 2.80
CA ARG A 54 18.77 -7.59 1.93
C ARG A 54 20.04 -8.16 1.29
N LYS A 55 21.12 -7.37 1.19
CA LYS A 55 22.41 -7.77 0.56
C LYS A 55 22.25 -8.40 -0.83
N GLN A 56 21.20 -8.01 -1.56
CA GLN A 56 20.92 -8.50 -2.91
C GLN A 56 21.83 -7.79 -3.93
N SER A 57 22.06 -8.44 -5.07
CA SER A 57 22.83 -7.83 -6.18
C SER A 57 21.97 -6.91 -7.06
N GLU A 58 20.66 -7.10 -7.03
CA GLU A 58 19.70 -6.29 -7.79
C GLU A 58 19.15 -5.16 -6.91
N PRO A 59 18.94 -3.95 -7.47
CA PRO A 59 18.31 -2.85 -6.75
C PRO A 59 16.91 -3.21 -6.27
N VAL A 60 16.52 -2.71 -5.10
CA VAL A 60 15.18 -3.00 -4.56
C VAL A 60 14.08 -2.34 -5.38
N LYS A 61 12.92 -2.99 -5.43
CA LYS A 61 11.71 -2.43 -6.02
C LYS A 61 10.79 -1.91 -4.93
N VAL A 62 10.06 -0.85 -5.21
CA VAL A 62 9.10 -0.22 -4.29
C VAL A 62 7.74 -0.10 -4.93
N PHE A 63 6.69 -0.31 -4.13
CA PHE A 63 5.30 -0.16 -4.55
C PHE A 63 4.65 0.99 -3.79
N PHE A 64 3.91 1.85 -4.47
CA PHE A 64 3.19 2.94 -3.82
C PHE A 64 1.91 3.30 -4.58
N LEU A 65 1.05 4.04 -3.88
CA LEU A 65 -0.07 4.73 -4.49
C LEU A 65 0.34 6.18 -4.74
N ASP A 66 0.00 6.70 -5.92
CA ASP A 66 0.30 8.08 -6.29
C ASP A 66 -0.86 8.71 -7.05
N GLY A 67 -0.97 10.02 -6.96
CA GLY A 67 -1.92 10.82 -7.71
C GLY A 67 -1.41 11.18 -9.12
N PRO A 68 -2.22 11.88 -9.92
CA PRO A 68 -1.79 12.42 -11.23
C PRO A 68 -0.65 13.44 -11.14
N ASP A 69 -0.34 13.98 -9.95
CA ASP A 69 0.83 14.84 -9.74
C ASP A 69 2.15 14.08 -9.63
N GLY A 70 2.11 12.75 -9.43
CA GLY A 70 3.32 11.94 -9.32
C GLY A 70 4.22 12.37 -8.15
N GLY A 71 3.63 12.86 -7.06
CA GLY A 71 4.37 13.48 -5.96
C GLY A 71 5.34 12.51 -5.28
N THR A 72 4.92 11.26 -5.08
CA THR A 72 5.76 10.21 -4.50
C THR A 72 6.77 9.68 -5.52
N ALA A 73 6.36 9.45 -6.76
CA ALA A 73 7.26 9.04 -7.84
C ALA A 73 8.41 10.04 -8.05
N SER A 74 8.07 11.33 -8.12
CA SER A 74 9.04 12.41 -8.25
C SER A 74 10.01 12.46 -7.06
N ALA A 75 9.52 12.25 -5.83
CA ALA A 75 10.37 12.23 -4.65
C ALA A 75 11.36 11.04 -4.69
N LEU A 76 10.88 9.83 -4.99
CA LEU A 76 11.73 8.64 -5.11
C LEU A 76 12.83 8.82 -6.15
N ILE A 77 12.47 9.30 -7.34
CA ILE A 77 13.43 9.42 -8.46
C ILE A 77 14.39 10.59 -8.24
N GLN A 78 13.87 11.79 -7.99
CA GLN A 78 14.70 13.00 -7.98
C GLN A 78 15.48 13.19 -6.68
N LYS A 79 14.90 12.82 -5.54
CA LYS A 79 15.52 12.97 -4.22
C LYS A 79 16.09 11.65 -3.70
N GLY A 80 15.35 10.56 -3.89
CA GLY A 80 15.79 9.23 -3.47
C GLY A 80 16.90 8.65 -4.34
N GLY A 81 16.97 9.06 -5.61
CA GLY A 81 17.92 8.53 -6.59
C GLY A 81 17.53 7.14 -7.12
N PHE A 82 16.24 6.78 -7.02
CA PHE A 82 15.72 5.52 -7.56
C PHE A 82 15.65 5.61 -9.09
N ASP A 83 15.98 4.51 -9.75
CA ASP A 83 15.67 4.33 -11.17
C ASP A 83 14.14 4.21 -11.34
N PRO A 84 13.52 4.84 -12.36
CA PRO A 84 12.12 4.64 -12.68
C PRO A 84 11.69 3.15 -12.76
N ASP A 85 12.58 2.25 -13.18
CA ASP A 85 12.33 0.80 -13.25
C ASP A 85 12.13 0.14 -11.87
N GLN A 86 12.52 0.82 -10.78
CA GLN A 86 12.33 0.37 -9.40
C GLN A 86 10.96 0.78 -8.83
N CYS A 87 10.24 1.69 -9.48
CA CYS A 87 9.07 2.37 -8.94
C CYS A 87 7.77 1.85 -9.57
N PHE A 88 6.89 1.24 -8.78
CA PHE A 88 5.66 0.59 -9.27
C PHE A 88 4.41 1.20 -8.63
N VAL A 89 3.39 1.45 -9.45
CA VAL A 89 2.13 2.08 -9.04
C VAL A 89 0.93 1.34 -9.62
N ALA A 90 -0.09 1.13 -8.79
CA ALA A 90 -1.42 0.78 -9.24
C ALA A 90 -2.38 1.94 -8.94
N ASN A 91 -3.16 2.36 -9.93
CA ASN A 91 -4.17 3.40 -9.76
C ASN A 91 -5.49 2.96 -10.39
N ARG A 92 -6.62 3.33 -9.79
CA ARG A 92 -7.96 3.04 -10.31
C ARG A 92 -8.42 4.02 -11.40
N HIS A 93 -7.71 5.14 -11.56
CA HIS A 93 -8.06 6.21 -12.49
C HIS A 93 -7.12 6.18 -13.68
N GLU A 94 -7.70 6.01 -14.87
CA GLU A 94 -6.96 5.98 -16.14
C GLU A 94 -6.19 7.29 -16.38
N SER A 95 -6.80 8.44 -16.06
CA SER A 95 -6.14 9.75 -16.15
C SER A 95 -4.88 9.88 -15.29
N SER A 96 -4.90 9.31 -14.08
CA SER A 96 -3.72 9.25 -13.22
C SER A 96 -2.67 8.31 -13.77
N CYS A 97 -3.08 7.12 -14.25
CA CYS A 97 -2.16 6.20 -14.91
C CYS A 97 -1.45 6.88 -16.10
N ASP A 98 -2.20 7.53 -16.98
CA ASP A 98 -1.65 8.23 -18.14
C ASP A 98 -0.67 9.32 -17.72
N SER A 99 -0.99 10.09 -16.69
CA SER A 99 -0.11 11.17 -16.19
C SER A 99 1.17 10.65 -15.53
N LEU A 100 1.15 9.42 -14.99
CA LEU A 100 2.31 8.79 -14.34
C LEU A 100 3.24 8.09 -15.35
N ARG A 101 2.67 7.55 -16.44
CA ARG A 101 3.38 6.83 -17.50
C ARG A 101 4.25 7.75 -18.36
N ILE A 102 5.40 7.26 -18.78
CA ILE A 102 6.28 7.94 -19.75
C ILE A 102 5.52 8.24 -21.05
N SER A 103 4.65 7.33 -21.53
CA SER A 103 3.84 7.58 -22.74
C SER A 103 2.88 8.77 -22.62
N GLY A 104 2.44 9.12 -21.41
CA GLY A 104 1.63 10.31 -21.14
C GLY A 104 2.42 11.51 -20.61
N GLY A 105 3.76 11.45 -20.63
CA GLY A 105 4.65 12.52 -20.17
C GLY A 105 5.03 12.48 -18.69
N GLY A 106 4.70 11.39 -18.00
CA GLY A 106 5.08 11.11 -16.62
C GLY A 106 6.51 10.58 -16.46
N LEU A 107 6.79 10.03 -15.28
CA LEU A 107 8.14 9.62 -14.87
C LEU A 107 8.37 8.10 -14.88
N LEU A 108 7.31 7.29 -14.97
CA LEU A 108 7.38 5.85 -14.74
C LEU A 108 7.23 5.06 -16.05
N PRO A 109 7.93 3.92 -16.20
CA PRO A 109 7.70 2.99 -17.31
C PRO A 109 6.23 2.59 -17.41
N ASP A 110 5.76 2.37 -18.63
CA ASP A 110 4.34 2.11 -18.89
C ASP A 110 3.87 0.81 -18.20
N GLU A 111 4.74 -0.20 -18.17
CA GLU A 111 4.57 -1.49 -17.50
C GLU A 111 4.55 -1.39 -15.97
N ASN A 112 5.14 -0.34 -15.41
CA ASN A 112 5.21 -0.12 -13.96
C ASN A 112 3.99 0.66 -13.44
N VAL A 113 3.06 1.06 -14.32
CA VAL A 113 1.83 1.77 -13.96
C VAL A 113 0.62 0.99 -14.47
N VAL A 114 -0.15 0.40 -13.55
CA VAL A 114 -1.30 -0.45 -13.90
C VAL A 114 -2.62 0.18 -13.50
N LEU A 115 -3.61 0.06 -14.39
CA LEU A 115 -4.99 0.48 -14.14
C LEU A 115 -5.71 -0.62 -13.35
N ALA A 116 -5.54 -0.62 -12.04
CA ALA A 116 -6.09 -1.59 -11.12
C ALA A 116 -6.10 -1.02 -9.68
N THR A 117 -6.89 -1.61 -8.80
CA THR A 117 -6.68 -1.38 -7.36
C THR A 117 -5.36 -2.02 -6.92
N ALA A 118 -4.77 -1.51 -5.83
CA ALA A 118 -3.55 -2.10 -5.27
C ALA A 118 -3.73 -3.58 -4.92
N SER A 119 -4.89 -3.96 -4.37
CA SER A 119 -5.21 -5.37 -4.08
C SER A 119 -5.25 -6.21 -5.35
N GLU A 120 -5.90 -5.77 -6.42
CA GLU A 120 -5.92 -6.50 -7.70
C GLU A 120 -4.53 -6.63 -8.31
N ALA A 121 -3.74 -5.55 -8.31
CA ALA A 121 -2.39 -5.56 -8.87
C ALA A 121 -1.44 -6.53 -8.13
N LEU A 122 -1.64 -6.73 -6.82
CA LEU A 122 -0.75 -7.52 -5.96
C LEU A 122 -1.23 -8.95 -5.70
N THR A 123 -2.49 -9.28 -6.01
CA THR A 123 -3.08 -10.60 -5.69
C THR A 123 -2.57 -11.71 -6.62
N ILE A 124 -2.31 -12.90 -6.07
CA ILE A 124 -2.04 -14.14 -6.81
C ILE A 124 -3.33 -14.96 -6.92
N SER A 125 -3.73 -15.32 -8.14
CA SER A 125 -5.00 -15.99 -8.46
C SER A 125 -4.81 -17.49 -8.68
N GLU A 126 -4.37 -18.23 -7.68
CA GLU A 126 -4.45 -19.71 -7.70
C GLU A 126 -5.57 -20.24 -6.78
N PRO A 127 -6.16 -21.42 -7.05
CA PRO A 127 -7.23 -21.97 -6.24
C PRO A 127 -6.75 -22.22 -4.80
N ILE A 128 -7.50 -21.71 -3.83
CA ILE A 128 -7.31 -22.04 -2.42
C ILE A 128 -7.75 -23.50 -2.23
N PHE A 129 -6.83 -24.45 -2.28
CA PHE A 129 -7.08 -25.76 -1.68
C PHE A 129 -7.01 -25.61 -0.16
N VAL A 130 -8.16 -25.33 0.47
CA VAL A 130 -8.31 -25.43 1.93
C VAL A 130 -8.43 -26.91 2.28
N ASP A 131 -7.32 -27.64 2.28
CA ASP A 131 -7.30 -28.94 2.95
C ASP A 131 -7.05 -28.68 4.45
N GLY A 132 -8.11 -28.77 5.27
CA GLY A 132 -7.93 -28.88 6.74
C GLY A 132 -8.77 -27.99 7.67
N LEU A 133 -9.74 -27.19 7.21
CA LEU A 133 -10.66 -26.47 8.12
C LEU A 133 -12.00 -27.20 8.31
N SER A 134 -11.95 -28.48 8.66
CA SER A 134 -13.03 -29.16 9.38
C SER A 134 -12.67 -29.23 10.86
N GLY A 135 -12.86 -28.12 11.58
CA GLY A 135 -12.45 -28.01 12.98
C GLY A 135 -13.01 -26.77 13.67
N SER A 136 -14.31 -26.81 13.95
CA SER A 136 -15.14 -25.99 14.84
C SER A 136 -14.44 -25.03 15.84
N SER A 137 -14.92 -23.78 15.82
CA SER A 137 -15.37 -22.94 16.95
C SER A 137 -14.61 -21.66 17.29
N ALA A 138 -15.37 -20.56 17.17
CA ALA A 138 -15.31 -19.32 17.95
C ALA A 138 -14.15 -18.35 17.67
N VAL A 139 -14.20 -17.67 16.51
CA VAL A 139 -13.77 -16.27 16.41
C VAL A 139 -14.83 -15.52 15.63
N GLY A 140 -15.32 -14.41 16.20
CA GLY A 140 -16.50 -13.69 15.75
C GLY A 140 -16.45 -13.23 14.30
N GLU A 141 -17.64 -13.20 13.70
CA GLU A 141 -17.95 -12.75 12.35
C GLU A 141 -17.26 -11.42 12.00
N CYS A 142 -16.11 -11.50 11.33
CA CYS A 142 -15.78 -10.54 10.30
C CYS A 142 -16.26 -11.16 8.98
N ASP A 143 -17.28 -10.55 8.38
CA ASP A 143 -17.80 -10.91 7.06
C ASP A 143 -16.69 -10.80 6.01
N ALA A 144 -15.91 -11.87 5.87
CA ALA A 144 -14.94 -12.07 4.81
C ALA A 144 -15.67 -12.54 3.56
N ASN A 145 -16.60 -11.73 3.05
CA ASN A 145 -17.09 -11.86 1.68
C ASN A 145 -16.01 -11.30 0.72
N ILE A 146 -14.84 -11.95 0.69
CA ILE A 146 -13.86 -11.74 -0.37
C ILE A 146 -14.37 -12.57 -1.55
N ALA A 147 -15.06 -11.91 -2.47
CA ALA A 147 -15.47 -12.52 -3.72
C ALA A 147 -14.23 -13.13 -4.43
N PRO A 148 -14.33 -14.34 -5.00
CA PRO A 148 -13.21 -14.92 -5.74
C PRO A 148 -13.00 -14.10 -7.02
N LEU A 149 -11.94 -13.30 -7.04
CA LEU A 149 -11.47 -12.61 -8.24
C LEU A 149 -11.03 -13.67 -9.26
N THR A 150 -11.42 -13.46 -10.50
CA THR A 150 -11.23 -14.34 -11.65
C THR A 150 -9.76 -14.61 -11.94
N GLY A 151 -9.31 -15.86 -11.74
CA GLY A 151 -8.33 -16.65 -12.51
C GLY A 151 -6.98 -16.12 -13.01
N GLU A 152 -6.67 -14.82 -12.94
CA GLU A 152 -5.42 -14.24 -13.45
C GLU A 152 -4.65 -13.53 -12.35
N ASP A 153 -3.36 -13.83 -12.26
CA ASP A 153 -2.44 -13.17 -11.35
C ASP A 153 -2.44 -11.66 -11.59
N GLY A 154 -2.43 -10.88 -10.51
CA GLY A 154 -2.23 -9.44 -10.58
C GLY A 154 -0.91 -9.09 -11.25
N ALA A 155 -0.86 -7.95 -11.93
CA ALA A 155 0.29 -7.53 -12.74
C ALA A 155 1.62 -7.48 -11.96
N PHE A 156 1.56 -7.23 -10.65
CA PHE A 156 2.73 -7.12 -9.77
C PHE A 156 2.82 -8.24 -8.74
N SER A 157 1.98 -9.26 -8.85
CA SER A 157 1.90 -10.40 -7.92
C SER A 157 3.23 -11.15 -7.73
N ARG A 158 4.13 -11.06 -8.72
CA ARG A 158 5.44 -11.73 -8.76
C ARG A 158 6.63 -10.80 -8.53
N VAL A 159 6.41 -9.50 -8.35
CA VAL A 159 7.50 -8.52 -8.17
C VAL A 159 7.88 -8.47 -6.70
N ASP A 160 9.09 -8.84 -6.29
CA ASP A 160 9.54 -8.69 -4.90
C ASP A 160 9.81 -7.21 -4.55
N PHE A 161 8.97 -6.66 -3.69
CA PHE A 161 9.09 -5.28 -3.22
C PHE A 161 9.71 -5.24 -1.82
N ALA A 162 10.65 -4.33 -1.63
CA ALA A 162 11.26 -4.05 -0.34
C ALA A 162 10.45 -3.06 0.50
N ALA A 163 9.61 -2.24 -0.13
CA ALA A 163 8.82 -1.25 0.57
C ALA A 163 7.47 -1.00 -0.12
N TYR A 164 6.45 -0.73 0.69
CA TYR A 164 5.10 -0.41 0.27
C TYR A 164 4.63 0.89 0.90
N TYR A 165 4.03 1.81 0.13
CA TYR A 165 3.42 3.02 0.67
C TYR A 165 1.97 3.20 0.18
N PHE A 166 1.00 2.90 1.06
CA PHE A 166 -0.44 2.96 0.77
C PHE A 166 -1.03 4.31 1.19
N ASP A 167 -0.65 5.36 0.47
CA ASP A 167 -1.10 6.73 0.68
C ASP A 167 -2.26 7.08 -0.27
N GLY A 168 -3.40 7.54 0.24
CA GLY A 168 -4.58 7.84 -0.60
C GLY A 168 -5.64 6.73 -0.67
N CYS A 169 -5.66 5.80 0.28
CA CYS A 169 -6.67 4.73 0.35
C CYS A 169 -7.98 5.14 1.08
N GLY A 170 -8.22 6.44 1.27
CA GLY A 170 -9.39 6.97 2.01
C GLY A 170 -9.43 6.62 3.50
N GLY A 171 -8.40 5.97 4.05
CA GLY A 171 -8.31 5.60 5.46
C GLY A 171 -9.35 4.57 5.93
N PHE A 172 -9.86 3.74 5.01
CA PHE A 172 -10.77 2.65 5.33
C PHE A 172 -9.99 1.37 5.66
N VAL A 173 -10.04 0.96 6.93
CA VAL A 173 -9.23 -0.14 7.49
C VAL A 173 -9.32 -1.44 6.68
N PRO A 174 -10.51 -1.95 6.31
CA PRO A 174 -10.60 -3.19 5.54
C PRO A 174 -9.88 -3.13 4.18
N HIS A 175 -9.88 -1.98 3.51
CA HIS A 175 -9.15 -1.83 2.25
C HIS A 175 -7.64 -1.87 2.48
N ILE A 176 -7.13 -1.17 3.50
CA ILE A 176 -5.70 -1.22 3.85
C ILE A 176 -5.27 -2.64 4.19
N VAL A 177 -6.05 -3.35 5.01
CA VAL A 177 -5.76 -4.75 5.36
C VAL A 177 -5.83 -5.66 4.12
N GLY A 178 -6.77 -5.43 3.20
CA GLY A 178 -6.85 -6.16 1.93
C GLY A 178 -5.63 -5.95 1.05
N MET A 179 -5.14 -4.71 0.93
CA MET A 179 -3.92 -4.39 0.18
C MET A 179 -2.68 -5.02 0.82
N LEU A 180 -2.54 -4.92 2.15
CA LEU A 180 -1.44 -5.54 2.90
C LEU A 180 -1.45 -7.06 2.75
N SER A 181 -2.63 -7.68 2.81
CA SER A 181 -2.77 -9.12 2.64
C SER A 181 -2.36 -9.55 1.23
N ALA A 182 -2.81 -8.83 0.19
CA ALA A 182 -2.41 -9.09 -1.19
C ALA A 182 -0.89 -8.92 -1.39
N ALA A 183 -0.31 -7.86 -0.83
CA ALA A 183 1.11 -7.55 -0.92
C ALA A 183 2.01 -8.61 -0.25
N LEU A 184 1.62 -9.03 0.96
CA LEU A 184 2.53 -9.70 1.89
C LEU A 184 2.20 -11.17 2.14
N LEU A 185 0.98 -11.66 1.87
CA LEU A 185 0.68 -13.09 1.96
C LEU A 185 0.93 -13.77 0.61
N ARG A 186 2.21 -13.93 0.26
CA ARG A 186 2.59 -14.77 -0.90
C ARG A 186 2.50 -16.24 -0.54
N ARG A 187 2.08 -17.06 -1.51
CA ARG A 187 1.78 -18.48 -1.28
C ARG A 187 2.97 -19.42 -1.45
N ASN A 188 4.07 -18.97 -2.05
CA ASN A 188 5.25 -19.81 -2.22
C ASN A 188 6.16 -19.72 -1.00
N SER A 189 6.22 -20.83 -0.26
CA SER A 189 7.02 -21.07 0.95
C SER A 189 8.53 -21.08 0.72
N ASP A 190 8.98 -21.02 -0.54
CA ASP A 190 10.41 -21.09 -0.87
C ASP A 190 11.07 -19.70 -0.92
N ASP A 191 10.27 -18.63 -0.89
CA ASP A 191 10.73 -17.25 -0.81
C ASP A 191 10.75 -16.82 0.66
N VAL A 192 11.70 -17.38 1.43
CA VAL A 192 12.06 -16.80 2.73
C VAL A 192 12.43 -15.35 2.42
N ALA A 193 11.60 -14.41 2.88
CA ALA A 193 11.82 -12.97 2.66
C ALA A 193 13.28 -12.68 3.01
N SER A 194 14.10 -12.34 2.01
CA SER A 194 15.56 -12.31 2.19
C SER A 194 16.03 -11.07 2.96
N GLY A 195 15.12 -10.39 3.66
CA GLY A 195 15.39 -9.21 4.44
C GLY A 195 14.12 -8.49 4.86
N PRO A 196 14.26 -7.31 5.48
CA PRO A 196 13.13 -6.54 5.97
C PRO A 196 12.26 -5.98 4.84
N ILE A 197 11.02 -5.63 5.21
CA ILE A 197 10.01 -5.02 4.34
C ILE A 197 9.44 -3.81 5.08
N ALA A 198 9.52 -2.64 4.45
CA ALA A 198 8.92 -1.41 4.98
C ALA A 198 7.47 -1.25 4.50
N VAL A 199 6.60 -0.79 5.39
CA VAL A 199 5.18 -0.57 5.11
C VAL A 199 4.76 0.77 5.70
N GLY A 200 4.36 1.69 4.83
CA GLY A 200 3.70 2.93 5.20
C GLY A 200 2.24 2.92 4.76
N TYR A 201 1.37 3.56 5.53
CA TYR A 201 -0.02 3.80 5.13
C TYR A 201 -0.56 5.08 5.76
N SER A 202 -1.58 5.65 5.09
CA SER A 202 -2.25 6.86 5.54
C SER A 202 -3.72 6.62 5.91
N LEU A 203 -4.20 7.28 6.96
CA LEU A 203 -5.57 7.29 7.44
C LEU A 203 -6.11 8.72 7.39
N LEU A 204 -7.38 8.89 7.00
CA LEU A 204 -8.06 10.17 7.14
C LEU A 204 -8.43 10.39 8.62
N GLY A 205 -7.90 11.48 9.19
CA GLY A 205 -7.94 11.79 10.62
C GLY A 205 -9.12 12.63 11.09
N GLY A 206 -10.05 13.00 10.21
CA GLY A 206 -11.32 13.63 10.59
C GLY A 206 -12.25 12.76 11.47
N ASN A 207 -11.88 11.49 11.73
CA ASN A 207 -12.64 10.60 12.61
C ASN A 207 -11.94 10.46 13.97
N LYS A 208 -12.72 10.51 15.06
CA LYS A 208 -12.29 10.35 16.47
C LYS A 208 -11.65 8.99 16.83
N ASP A 209 -11.28 8.18 15.84
CA ASP A 209 -10.85 6.78 16.01
C ASP A 209 -9.59 6.41 15.21
N VAL A 210 -8.71 7.36 14.90
CA VAL A 210 -7.44 7.08 14.20
C VAL A 210 -6.63 6.01 14.94
N VAL A 211 -6.60 6.06 16.27
CA VAL A 211 -5.89 5.10 17.10
C VAL A 211 -6.49 3.69 16.99
N GLY A 212 -7.82 3.56 17.02
CA GLY A 212 -8.49 2.26 16.85
C GLY A 212 -8.25 1.68 15.46
N LYS A 213 -8.25 2.53 14.42
CA LYS A 213 -7.92 2.16 13.05
C LYS A 213 -6.46 1.71 12.90
N GLU A 214 -5.50 2.46 13.44
CA GLU A 214 -4.07 2.10 13.45
C GLU A 214 -3.88 0.76 14.16
N LEU A 215 -4.51 0.56 15.32
CA LEU A 215 -4.41 -0.69 16.08
C LEU A 215 -4.97 -1.88 15.30
N ALA A 216 -6.09 -1.71 14.60
CA ALA A 216 -6.68 -2.77 13.78
C ALA A 216 -5.76 -3.19 12.62
N ILE A 217 -5.17 -2.21 11.93
CA ILE A 217 -4.20 -2.46 10.84
C ILE A 217 -2.92 -3.11 11.40
N SER A 218 -2.40 -2.60 12.51
CA SER A 218 -1.19 -3.12 13.15
C SER A 218 -1.36 -4.56 13.63
N ARG A 219 -2.54 -4.92 14.15
CA ARG A 219 -2.87 -6.31 14.50
C ARG A 219 -2.91 -7.22 13.27
N ALA A 220 -3.56 -6.78 12.19
CA ALA A 220 -3.57 -7.54 10.94
C ALA A 220 -2.16 -7.73 10.39
N LEU A 221 -1.34 -6.68 10.39
CA LEU A 221 0.04 -6.75 9.92
C LEU A 221 0.93 -7.63 10.79
N THR A 222 0.69 -7.65 12.11
CA THR A 222 1.38 -8.58 13.03
C THR A 222 1.07 -10.04 12.66
N ILE A 223 -0.19 -10.38 12.37
CA ILE A 223 -0.57 -11.73 11.93
C ILE A 223 0.10 -12.08 10.59
N ILE A 224 0.14 -11.12 9.65
CA ILE A 224 0.83 -11.31 8.37
C ILE A 224 2.32 -11.53 8.56
N ALA A 225 2.98 -10.72 9.39
CA ALA A 225 4.41 -10.85 9.71
C ALA A 225 4.72 -12.22 10.32
N GLN A 226 3.92 -12.67 11.30
CA GLN A 226 4.07 -13.99 11.93
C GLN A 226 3.95 -15.14 10.91
N ARG A 227 3.01 -15.05 9.96
CA ARG A 227 2.89 -16.06 8.88
C ARG A 227 4.12 -16.10 7.97
N ARG A 228 4.91 -15.02 7.93
CA ARG A 228 6.18 -14.94 7.19
C ARG A 228 7.41 -15.28 8.05
N GLY A 229 7.24 -15.65 9.33
CA GLY A 229 8.36 -15.82 10.26
C GLY A 229 9.08 -14.50 10.57
N MET A 230 8.36 -13.39 10.53
CA MET A 230 8.87 -12.04 10.76
C MET A 230 8.18 -11.42 11.98
N ARG A 231 8.88 -10.47 12.61
CA ARG A 231 8.32 -9.57 13.63
C ARG A 231 8.03 -8.21 13.01
N MET A 232 7.04 -7.53 13.58
CA MET A 232 6.70 -6.15 13.23
C MET A 232 7.33 -5.18 14.23
N VAL A 233 7.91 -4.08 13.74
CA VAL A 233 8.43 -2.97 14.54
C VAL A 233 7.81 -1.67 14.08
N HIS A 234 7.43 -0.81 15.03
CA HIS A 234 6.97 0.53 14.71
C HIS A 234 8.18 1.43 14.49
N VAL A 235 8.35 1.93 13.27
CA VAL A 235 9.54 2.69 12.87
C VAL A 235 9.63 4.01 13.66
N LEU A 236 8.47 4.60 13.94
CA LEU A 236 8.39 5.93 14.54
C LEU A 236 8.57 5.94 16.06
N ASP A 237 8.79 4.76 16.68
CA ASP A 237 9.22 4.67 18.08
C ASP A 237 10.73 5.02 18.24
N ASP A 238 11.53 4.79 17.20
CA ASP A 238 12.95 5.16 17.12
C ASP A 238 13.33 5.51 15.65
N PRO A 239 12.83 6.64 15.12
CA PRO A 239 13.00 7.01 13.72
C PRO A 239 14.48 7.23 13.33
N SER A 240 15.30 7.71 14.27
CA SER A 240 16.72 7.97 14.05
C SER A 240 17.52 6.73 13.66
N ARG A 241 17.08 5.54 14.11
CA ARG A 241 17.68 4.25 13.71
C ARG A 241 17.63 4.01 12.20
N TYR A 242 16.67 4.62 11.52
CA TYR A 242 16.42 4.45 10.09
C TYR A 242 16.72 5.73 9.30
N GLU A 243 17.53 6.64 9.85
CA GLU A 243 17.86 7.93 9.23
C GLU A 243 16.63 8.84 8.97
N ILE A 244 15.54 8.61 9.69
CA ILE A 244 14.34 9.44 9.63
C ILE A 244 14.45 10.53 10.71
N SER A 245 14.04 11.75 10.38
CA SER A 245 14.02 12.85 11.33
C SER A 245 13.17 12.49 12.57
N PRO A 246 13.67 12.71 13.80
CA PRO A 246 12.88 12.51 15.01
C PRO A 246 11.68 13.47 15.11
N ASP A 247 11.67 14.56 14.33
CA ASP A 247 10.57 15.53 14.26
C ASP A 247 9.46 15.11 13.27
N ILE A 248 9.54 13.92 12.67
CA ILE A 248 8.52 13.44 11.75
C ILE A 248 7.15 13.42 12.42
N GLN A 249 6.21 14.14 11.83
CA GLN A 249 4.85 14.22 12.36
C GLN A 249 4.03 13.04 11.84
N LYS A 250 3.29 12.36 12.73
CA LYS A 250 2.32 11.34 12.32
C LYS A 250 1.01 11.94 11.79
N ILE A 251 0.71 13.19 12.09
CA ILE A 251 -0.54 13.86 11.71
C ILE A 251 -0.22 15.17 11.01
N GLY A 252 -0.77 15.39 9.81
CA GLY A 252 -0.60 16.61 9.04
C GLY A 252 -1.94 17.22 8.62
N GLY A 253 -2.02 18.56 8.61
CA GLY A 253 -3.23 19.32 8.26
C GLY A 253 -4.12 19.65 9.47
N SER A 254 -4.85 20.77 9.40
CA SER A 254 -5.73 21.23 10.47
C SER A 254 -7.14 20.62 10.39
N ASN A 255 -7.74 20.34 11.56
CA ASN A 255 -9.11 19.86 11.83
C ASN A 255 -9.57 18.50 11.26
N ASP A 256 -9.03 18.03 10.12
CA ASP A 256 -9.33 16.72 9.50
C ASP A 256 -8.06 16.04 8.96
N GLY A 257 -6.94 16.21 9.67
CA GLY A 257 -5.59 15.90 9.18
C GLY A 257 -5.38 14.46 8.72
N THR A 258 -4.40 14.25 7.85
CA THR A 258 -3.96 12.90 7.44
C THR A 258 -3.06 12.33 8.51
N PHE A 259 -3.33 11.11 8.97
CA PHE A 259 -2.42 10.35 9.82
C PHE A 259 -1.60 9.40 8.95
N THR A 260 -0.28 9.41 9.07
CA THR A 260 0.60 8.49 8.34
C THR A 260 1.59 7.85 9.30
N THR A 261 1.79 6.54 9.15
CA THR A 261 2.64 5.76 10.04
C THR A 261 3.47 4.76 9.25
N TRP A 262 4.57 4.31 9.85
CA TRP A 262 5.56 3.43 9.23
C TRP A 262 5.85 2.23 10.13
N LEU A 263 5.78 1.04 9.54
CA LEU A 263 6.02 -0.24 10.17
C LEU A 263 7.09 -0.98 9.38
N LEU A 264 7.93 -1.74 10.07
CA LEU A 264 8.97 -2.57 9.48
C LEU A 264 8.69 -4.02 9.84
N LEU A 265 8.57 -4.88 8.84
CA LEU A 265 8.57 -6.33 9.02
C LEU A 265 10.03 -6.78 8.87
N GLN A 266 10.58 -7.47 9.85
CA GLN A 266 11.95 -7.96 9.81
C GLN A 266 12.03 -9.39 10.35
N PRO A 267 13.02 -10.19 9.95
CA PRO A 267 13.23 -11.53 10.51
C PRO A 267 13.30 -11.51 12.04
N GLU A 268 12.88 -12.62 12.65
CA GLU A 268 13.19 -12.87 14.07
C GLU A 268 14.68 -13.20 14.20
N ASP A 269 15.41 -12.39 14.98
CA ASP A 269 16.84 -12.58 15.27
C ASP A 269 17.08 -13.77 16.23
#